data_AF-A0A355DIC3-F1
#
_entry.id   AF-A0A355DIC3-F1
#
_cell.length_a   1.000
_cell.length_b   1.000
_cell.length_c   1.000
_cell.angle_alpha   90.00
_cell.angle_beta   90.00
_cell.angle_gamma   90.00
#
_symmetry.space_group_name_H-M   'P 1'
#
loop_
_entity.id
_entity.type
_entity.pdbx_description
1 polymer ?
#
loop_
_entity_poly.entity_id
_entity_poly.type
_entity_poly.pdbx_seq_one_letter_code
_entity_poly.pdbx_strand_id
1 'polypeptide(L)' 'ADAAALAAVTERGDGRTVAREFAAANGAQLVSFTRDGGEVLVVVRVGRARATARAVAVLCGPGDPCGRFSGP' A
#
# COMPACT_ATOMS: atom_id res chain seq x y z
N ALA A 1 9.35 -4.33 5.46
CA ALA A 1 7.92 -3.98 5.28
C ALA A 1 7.42 -4.71 4.04
N ASP A 2 6.32 -5.44 4.16
CA ASP A 2 5.85 -6.40 3.16
C ASP A 2 5.05 -5.71 2.05
N ALA A 3 5.61 -5.62 0.84
CA ALA A 3 4.97 -4.97 -0.30
C ALA A 3 3.65 -5.67 -0.71
N ALA A 4 3.55 -6.98 -0.48
CA ALA A 4 2.34 -7.75 -0.74
C ALA A 4 1.17 -7.30 0.15
N ALA A 5 1.45 -6.97 1.41
CA ALA A 5 0.42 -6.46 2.32
C ALA A 5 -0.10 -5.09 1.90
N LEU A 6 0.75 -4.23 1.34
CA LEU A 6 0.35 -2.94 0.75
C LEU A 6 -0.44 -3.09 -0.54
N ALA A 7 -0.16 -4.11 -1.37
CA ALA A 7 -0.97 -4.38 -2.56
C ALA A 7 -2.40 -4.81 -2.19
N ALA A 8 -2.59 -5.58 -1.11
CA ALA A 8 -3.94 -5.92 -0.63
C ALA A 8 -4.77 -4.67 -0.23
N VAL A 9 -4.11 -3.56 0.12
CA VAL A 9 -4.76 -2.28 0.42
C VAL A 9 -5.36 -1.62 -0.84
N THR A 10 -4.81 -1.89 -2.03
CA THR A 10 -5.33 -1.32 -3.29
C THR A 10 -6.59 -2.01 -3.79
N GLU A 11 -6.80 -3.26 -3.40
CA GLU A 11 -7.88 -4.16 -3.85
C GLU A 11 -9.18 -3.99 -3.05
N ARG A 12 -9.08 -3.68 -1.75
CA ARG A 12 -10.26 -3.47 -0.88
C ARG A 12 -10.73 -2.01 -0.93
N GLY A 13 -12.04 -1.81 -1.07
CA GLY A 13 -12.69 -0.50 -1.13
C GLY A 13 -12.45 0.42 0.08
N ASP A 14 -12.03 -0.13 1.22
CA ASP A 14 -11.62 0.63 2.41
C ASP A 14 -10.13 0.44 2.74
N GLY A 15 -9.26 0.84 1.80
CA GLY A 15 -7.82 0.74 1.95
C GLY A 15 -7.25 1.53 3.14
N ARG A 16 -7.93 2.59 3.60
CA ARG A 16 -7.47 3.39 4.74
C ARG A 16 -7.60 2.63 6.06
N THR A 17 -8.68 1.88 6.25
CA THR A 17 -8.84 1.03 7.44
C THR A 17 -7.82 -0.09 7.46
N VAL A 18 -7.61 -0.77 6.32
CA VAL A 18 -6.60 -1.84 6.21
C VAL A 18 -5.18 -1.30 6.48
N ALA A 19 -4.82 -0.14 5.92
CA ALA A 19 -3.52 0.49 6.17
C ALA A 19 -3.32 0.85 7.66
N ARG A 20 -4.39 1.25 8.36
CA ARG A 20 -4.36 1.55 9.79
C ARG A 20 -4.15 0.29 10.62
N GLU A 21 -4.93 -0.75 10.36
CA GLU A 21 -4.80 -2.05 11.04
C GLU A 21 -3.41 -2.65 10.82
N PHE A 22 -2.90 -2.57 9.60
CA PHE A 22 -1.56 -3.04 9.27
C PHE A 22 -0.47 -2.25 10.00
N ALA A 23 -0.58 -0.91 10.03
CA ALA A 23 0.34 -0.09 10.81
C ALA A 23 0.32 -0.51 12.29
N ALA A 24 -0.88 -0.65 12.88
CA ALA A 24 -1.04 -1.04 14.28
C ALA A 24 -0.44 -2.42 14.60
N ALA A 25 -0.66 -3.41 13.72
CA ALA A 25 -0.07 -4.75 13.87
C ALA A 25 1.46 -4.75 13.86
N ASN A 26 2.08 -3.74 13.23
CA ASN A 26 3.53 -3.56 13.17
C ASN A 26 4.06 -2.54 14.20
N GLY A 27 3.26 -2.17 15.21
CA GLY A 27 3.65 -1.18 16.21
C GLY A 27 3.82 0.24 15.66
N ALA A 28 3.21 0.51 14.51
CA ALA A 28 3.26 1.79 13.81
C ALA A 28 1.90 2.51 13.92
N GLN A 29 1.93 3.83 13.76
CA GLN A 29 0.72 4.64 13.61
C GLN A 29 0.61 5.14 12.18
N LEU A 30 -0.57 4.97 11.57
CA LEU A 30 -0.88 5.56 10.27
C LEU A 30 -0.98 7.08 10.41
N VAL A 31 -0.07 7.79 9.73
CA VAL A 31 -0.03 9.26 9.71
C VAL A 31 -0.80 9.79 8.51
N SER A 32 -0.59 9.20 7.32
CA SER A 32 -1.27 9.61 6.10
C SER A 32 -1.54 8.41 5.21
N PHE A 33 -2.67 8.48 4.53
CA PHE A 33 -3.06 7.52 3.50
C PHE A 33 -3.64 8.31 2.34
N THR A 34 -3.02 8.16 1.17
CA THR A 34 -3.48 8.78 -0.07
C THR A 34 -3.64 7.68 -1.11
N ARG A 35 -4.80 7.65 -1.76
CA ARG A 35 -5.06 6.79 -2.92
C ARG A 35 -5.42 7.69 -4.09
N ASP A 36 -4.63 7.59 -5.16
CA ASP A 36 -4.83 8.33 -6.39
C ASP A 36 -4.82 7.34 -7.55
N GLY A 37 -6.02 7.03 -8.07
CA GLY A 37 -6.20 5.99 -9.08
C GLY A 37 -5.61 4.64 -8.65
N GLY A 38 -4.59 4.17 -9.39
CA GLY A 38 -3.86 2.94 -9.11
C GLY A 38 -2.74 3.09 -8.07
N GLU A 39 -2.39 4.30 -7.66
CA GLU A 39 -1.32 4.52 -6.69
C GLU A 39 -1.86 4.66 -5.26
N VAL A 40 -1.15 4.03 -4.31
CA VAL A 40 -1.39 4.18 -2.87
C VAL A 40 -0.10 4.58 -2.18
N LEU A 41 -0.14 5.73 -1.50
CA LEU A 41 0.93 6.22 -0.64
C LEU A 41 0.50 6.12 0.83
N VAL A 42 1.27 5.39 1.61
CA VAL A 42 1.06 5.20 3.04
C VAL A 42 2.25 5.77 3.79
N VAL A 43 1.96 6.64 4.74
CA VAL A 43 2.98 7.19 5.65
C VAL A 43 2.65 6.75 7.05
N VAL A 44 3.59 6.07 7.70
CA VAL A 44 3.46 5.59 9.07
C VAL A 44 4.57 6.14 9.95
N ARG A 45 4.31 6.18 11.25
CA ARG A 45 5.29 6.52 12.27
C ARG A 45 5.55 5.30 13.14
N VAL A 46 6.82 4.93 13.30
CA VAL A 46 7.26 3.84 14.18
C VAL A 46 8.13 4.46 15.27
N GLY A 47 7.55 4.67 16.46
CA GLY A 47 8.21 5.44 17.52
C GLY A 47 8.60 6.86 17.07
N ARG A 48 9.90 7.11 16.90
CA ARG A 48 10.45 8.38 16.39
C ARG A 48 10.73 8.38 14.88
N ALA A 49 10.73 7.22 14.23
CA ALA A 49 10.99 7.09 12.81
C ALA A 49 9.71 7.31 12.00
N ARG A 50 9.87 7.85 10.79
CA ARG A 50 8.81 7.98 9.79
C ARG A 50 9.15 7.07 8.62
N ALA A 51 8.21 6.21 8.24
CA ALA A 51 8.34 5.32 7.09
C ALA A 51 7.28 5.66 6.05
N THR A 52 7.70 5.65 4.79
CA THR A 52 6.85 5.92 3.64
C THR A 52 6.86 4.69 2.75
N ALA A 53 5.68 4.21 2.39
CA ALA A 53 5.50 3.09 1.48
C ALA A 53 4.60 3.52 0.32
N ARG A 54 5.04 3.21 -0.90
CA ARG A 54 4.31 3.52 -2.13
C ARG A 54 4.02 2.21 -2.85
N ALA A 55 2.75 2.00 -3.18
CA ALA A 55 2.29 0.89 -4.00
C ALA A 55 1.66 1.46 -5.27
N VAL A 56 1.91 0.82 -6.41
CA VAL A 56 1.30 1.19 -7.69
C VAL A 56 0.61 -0.05 -8.24
N ALA A 57 -0.68 0.05 -8.51
CA ALA A 57 -1.46 -0.95 -9.19
C ALA A 57 -1.24 -0.80 -10.69
N VAL A 58 -0.75 -1.86 -11.32
CA VAL A 58 -0.69 -1.95 -12.78
C VAL A 58 -2.02 -2.52 -13.23
N LEU A 59 -2.85 -1.68 -13.86
CA LEU A 59 -4.04 -2.14 -14.56
C LEU A 59 -3.58 -2.75 -15.88
N CYS A 60 -3.41 -4.07 -15.92
CA CYS A 60 -3.17 -4.76 -17.19
C CYS A 60 -4.44 -4.76 -18.03
N GLY A 61 -4.30 -4.48 -19.33
CA GLY A 61 -5.40 -4.59 -20.28
C GLY A 61 -5.88 -6.05 -20.42
N PRO A 62 -7.12 -6.28 -20.91
CA PRO A 62 -7.61 -7.63 -21.12
C PRO A 62 -6.74 -8.36 -22.15
N GLY A 63 -5.99 -9.37 -21.70
CA GLY A 63 -5.15 -10.22 -22.55
C GLY A 63 -3.66 -10.25 -22.17
N ASP A 64 -3.18 -9.31 -21.35
CA ASP A 64 -1.84 -9.39 -20.78
C ASP A 64 -1.89 -10.24 -19.51
N PRO A 65 -1.01 -11.25 -19.33
CA PRO A 65 -0.86 -11.85 -18.02
C PRO A 65 -0.45 -10.72 -17.09
N CYS A 66 -1.21 -10.48 -16.02
CA CYS A 66 -0.82 -9.54 -14.96
C CYS A 66 0.51 -10.04 -14.38
N GLY A 67 1.60 -9.70 -15.06
CA GLY A 67 2.94 -10.08 -14.69
C GLY A 67 3.20 -9.45 -13.34
N ARG A 68 3.77 -10.23 -12.42
CA ARG A 68 4.32 -9.71 -11.17
C ARG A 68 5.01 -8.38 -11.46
N PHE A 69 4.69 -7.37 -10.66
CA PHE A 69 5.23 -6.02 -10.78
C PHE A 69 6.75 -6.11 -11.06
N SER A 70 7.13 -5.86 -12.31
CA SER A 70 8.51 -5.93 -12.77
C SER A 70 9.04 -4.50 -12.70
N GLY A 71 9.36 -4.07 -11.47
CA GLY A 71 10.01 -2.77 -11.26
C GLY A 71 11.46 -2.79 -11.75
N PRO A 72 12.09 -1.61 -11.94
CA PRO A 72 13.53 -1.50 -12.17
C PRO A 72 14.37 -1.96 -10.97
#